data_AF-A0A6F9DH84-F1
#
_entry.id   AF-A0A6F9DH84-F1
#
_cell.length_a   1.000
_cell.length_b   1.000
_cell.length_c   1.000
_cell.angle_alpha   90.00
_cell.angle_beta   90.00
_cell.angle_gamma   90.00
#
_symmetry.space_group_name_H-M   'P 1'
#
loop_
_entity.id
_entity.type
_entity.pdbx_description
1 polymer ?
#
loop_
_entity_poly.entity_id
_entity_poly.type
_entity_poly.pdbx_seq_one_letter_code
_entity_poly.pdbx_strand_id
1 'polypeptide(L)'
;MFGEKHVPNLDKLYLFSVPLKDYRKCSYPISTLNSTSLLCGVAGAAVYPGVNIGFLNRPALASAHRSLALGVFGVWMGYYLLRTYEQYYFGRFKYCIDYALNRKDIFTKEAPMKYSDPGVLRHWRPVR
;
A
#
# COMPACT_ATOMS: atom_id res chain seq x y z
N MET A 1 26.02 -5.82 -28.36
CA MET A 1 25.91 -6.85 -27.30
C MET A 1 25.87 -6.13 -25.96
N PHE A 2 24.68 -5.89 -25.41
CA PHE A 2 24.54 -5.29 -24.08
C PHE A 2 24.78 -6.38 -23.06
N GLY A 3 25.95 -6.36 -22.43
CA GLY A 3 26.23 -7.22 -21.28
C GLY A 3 25.28 -6.84 -20.16
N GLU A 4 24.32 -7.71 -19.88
CA GLU A 4 23.55 -7.65 -18.63
C GLU A 4 24.55 -7.80 -17.49
N LYS A 5 24.97 -6.68 -16.90
CA LYS A 5 25.53 -6.71 -15.55
C LYS A 5 24.39 -7.09 -14.63
N HIS A 6 24.17 -8.39 -14.50
CA HIS A 6 23.23 -8.98 -13.57
C HIS A 6 23.65 -8.51 -12.19
N VAL A 7 22.90 -7.57 -11.58
CA VAL A 7 23.19 -7.12 -10.22
C VAL A 7 22.66 -8.22 -9.29
N PRO A 8 23.52 -9.09 -8.74
CA PRO A 8 23.10 -10.42 -8.32
C PRO A 8 22.30 -10.42 -7.00
N ASN A 9 22.01 -9.25 -6.41
CA ASN A 9 21.35 -9.11 -5.11
C ASN A 9 20.14 -8.15 -5.10
N LEU A 10 19.80 -7.50 -6.22
CA LEU A 10 18.61 -6.63 -6.29
C LEU A 10 17.31 -7.45 -6.33
N ASP A 11 17.30 -8.60 -7.01
CA ASP A 11 16.04 -9.32 -7.22
C ASP A 11 15.58 -10.08 -5.97
N LYS A 12 16.51 -10.59 -5.13
CA LYS A 12 16.16 -11.36 -3.92
C LYS A 12 15.78 -10.49 -2.72
N LEU A 13 16.38 -9.30 -2.61
CA LEU A 13 16.21 -8.44 -1.43
C LEU A 13 14.96 -7.55 -1.51
N TYR A 14 14.36 -7.42 -2.70
CA TYR A 14 13.21 -6.57 -2.97
C TYR A 14 11.93 -7.37 -3.30
N LEU A 15 12.06 -8.68 -3.59
CA LEU A 15 10.93 -9.61 -3.65
C LEU A 15 10.28 -9.78 -2.27
N PHE A 16 11.11 -9.68 -1.22
CA PHE A 16 10.70 -9.72 0.18
C PHE A 16 10.74 -8.31 0.76
N SER A 17 9.70 -7.96 1.53
CA SER A 17 9.54 -6.66 2.19
C SER A 17 10.84 -6.15 2.83
N VAL A 18 11.16 -4.86 2.65
CA VAL A 18 12.33 -4.18 3.25
C VAL A 18 12.44 -4.50 4.74
N PRO A 19 13.63 -4.74 5.33
CA PRO A 19 13.74 -5.02 6.76
C PRO A 19 13.01 -3.98 7.62
N LEU A 20 12.28 -4.45 8.65
CA LEU A 20 11.43 -3.59 9.48
C LEU A 20 12.19 -2.42 10.12
N LYS A 21 13.47 -2.62 10.46
CA LYS A 21 14.34 -1.58 11.03
C LYS A 21 14.59 -0.44 10.05
N ASP A 22 14.76 -0.74 8.77
CA ASP A 22 15.04 0.26 7.74
C ASP A 22 13.76 0.96 7.32
N TYR A 23 12.66 0.21 7.18
CA TYR A 23 11.33 0.79 6.95
C TYR A 23 10.99 1.84 8.03
N ARG A 24 11.14 1.52 9.31
CA ARG A 24 10.84 2.44 10.43
C ARG A 24 11.72 3.70 10.47
N LYS A 25 12.89 3.69 9.84
CA LYS A 25 13.78 4.87 9.77
C LYS A 25 13.42 5.78 8.61
N CYS A 26 12.87 5.22 7.53
CA CYS A 26 12.66 5.92 6.27
C CYS A 26 11.19 6.24 5.98
N SER A 27 10.25 5.61 6.69
CA SER A 27 8.81 5.88 6.55
C SER A 27 8.28 6.66 7.75
N TYR A 28 7.19 7.39 7.54
CA TYR A 28 6.42 7.97 8.64
C TYR A 28 5.84 6.83 9.51
N PRO A 29 5.71 7.05 10.83
CA PRO A 29 5.07 6.09 11.71
C PRO A 29 3.60 5.94 11.32
N ILE A 30 3.15 4.70 11.14
CA ILE A 30 1.74 4.40 10.86
C ILE A 30 0.92 4.68 12.13
N SER A 31 -0.16 5.45 11.97
CA SER A 31 -1.13 5.66 13.04
C SER A 31 -1.70 4.31 13.51
N THR A 32 -1.78 4.13 14.83
CA THR A 32 -2.43 2.97 15.45
C THR A 32 -3.93 2.90 15.11
N LEU A 33 -4.56 4.05 14.90
CA LEU A 33 -5.92 4.19 14.40
C LEU A 33 -5.86 4.74 12.98
N ASN A 34 -5.75 3.85 12.01
CA ASN A 34 -5.85 4.15 10.58
C ASN A 34 -7.16 3.58 10.02
N SER A 35 -7.52 3.98 8.79
CA SER A 35 -8.75 3.55 8.14
C SER A 35 -8.87 2.02 8.06
N THR A 36 -7.78 1.33 7.73
CA THR A 36 -7.73 -0.14 7.63
C THR A 36 -7.97 -0.81 8.99
N SER A 37 -7.30 -0.36 10.04
CA SER A 37 -7.50 -0.88 11.39
C SER A 37 -8.92 -0.63 11.89
N LEU A 38 -9.49 0.55 11.60
CA LEU A 38 -10.87 0.86 11.96
C LEU A 38 -11.86 -0.03 11.21
N LEU A 39 -11.67 -0.22 9.89
CA LEU A 39 -12.52 -1.10 9.09
C LEU A 39 -12.45 -2.56 9.57
N CYS A 40 -11.25 -3.08 9.83
CA CYS A 40 -11.08 -4.42 10.39
C CYS A 40 -11.68 -4.54 11.79
N GLY A 41 -11.58 -3.50 12.62
CA GLY A 41 -12.19 -3.45 13.94
C GLY A 41 -13.72 -3.48 13.89
N VAL A 42 -14.33 -2.68 13.02
CA VAL A 42 -15.78 -2.66 12.79
C VAL A 42 -16.24 -4.02 12.24
N ALA A 43 -15.52 -4.59 11.28
CA ALA A 43 -15.82 -5.90 10.73
C ALA A 43 -15.76 -6.99 11.81
N GLY A 44 -14.72 -7.00 12.66
CA GLY A 44 -14.59 -7.93 13.78
C GLY A 44 -15.70 -7.78 14.82
N ALA A 45 -16.07 -6.54 15.16
CA ALA A 45 -17.16 -6.25 16.08
C ALA A 45 -18.54 -6.66 15.53
N ALA A 46 -18.71 -6.65 14.20
CA ALA A 46 -19.96 -7.02 13.54
C ALA A 46 -20.18 -8.54 13.40
N VAL A 47 -19.14 -9.36 13.57
CA VAL A 47 -19.23 -10.83 13.42
C VAL A 47 -20.26 -11.44 14.38
N TYR A 48 -20.13 -11.20 15.68
CA TYR A 48 -21.01 -11.81 16.68
C TYR A 48 -22.48 -11.32 16.61
N PRO A 49 -22.76 -10.02 16.43
CA PRO A 49 -24.12 -9.54 16.15
C PRO A 49 -24.72 -10.21 14.91
N GLY A 50 -23.94 -10.34 13.84
CA GLY A 50 -24.35 -11.06 12.62
C GLY A 50 -24.67 -12.53 12.89
N VAL A 51 -23.86 -13.21 13.69
CA VAL A 51 -24.10 -14.62 14.06
C VAL A 51 -25.32 -14.78 14.96
N ASN A 52 -25.49 -13.88 15.93
CA ASN A 52 -26.63 -13.91 16.84
C ASN A 52 -27.96 -13.74 16.09
N ILE A 53 -28.03 -12.76 15.19
CA ILE A 53 -29.24 -12.48 14.41
C ILE A 53 -29.44 -13.56 13.33
N GLY A 54 -28.39 -13.91 12.58
CA GLY A 54 -28.49 -14.72 11.37
C GLY A 54 -28.54 -16.23 11.59
N PHE A 55 -27.90 -16.74 12.65
CA PHE A 55 -27.79 -18.19 12.89
C PHE A 55 -28.43 -18.65 14.21
N LEU A 56 -28.39 -17.82 15.25
CA LEU A 56 -28.80 -18.23 16.60
C LEU A 56 -30.17 -17.66 17.02
N ASN A 57 -30.78 -16.77 16.23
CA ASN A 57 -32.00 -16.03 16.58
C ASN A 57 -31.95 -15.42 17.99
N ARG A 58 -30.77 -14.94 18.38
CA ARG A 58 -30.51 -14.29 19.67
C ARG A 58 -30.47 -12.77 19.49
N PRO A 59 -30.74 -11.98 20.55
CA PRO A 59 -30.59 -10.54 20.46
C PRO A 59 -29.15 -10.17 20.06
N ALA A 60 -29.01 -9.17 19.19
CA ALA A 60 -27.74 -8.77 18.59
C ALA A 60 -26.62 -8.55 19.63
N LEU A 61 -26.99 -7.98 20.78
CA LEU A 61 -26.08 -7.64 21.88
C LEU A 61 -25.77 -8.82 22.82
N ALA A 62 -26.32 -10.02 22.58
CA ALA A 62 -25.94 -11.21 23.34
C ALA A 62 -24.44 -11.45 23.19
N SER A 63 -23.72 -11.60 24.31
CA SER A 63 -22.26 -11.77 24.32
C SER A 63 -21.46 -10.58 23.75
N ALA A 64 -21.90 -9.34 24.00
CA ALA A 64 -21.20 -8.12 23.57
C ALA A 64 -19.69 -8.08 23.90
N HIS A 65 -19.25 -8.68 25.00
CA HIS A 65 -17.82 -8.80 25.35
C HIS A 65 -17.01 -9.57 24.28
N ARG A 66 -17.60 -10.57 23.63
CA ARG A 66 -16.96 -11.32 22.54
C ARG A 66 -16.85 -10.47 21.28
N SER A 67 -17.88 -9.68 20.98
CA SER A 67 -17.86 -8.71 19.89
C SER A 67 -16.77 -7.65 20.10
N LEU A 68 -16.66 -7.11 21.33
CA LEU A 68 -15.60 -6.16 21.68
C LEU A 68 -14.21 -6.78 21.56
N ALA A 69 -14.01 -8.01 22.05
CA ALA A 69 -12.74 -8.71 21.93
C ALA A 69 -12.33 -8.93 20.46
N LEU A 70 -13.28 -9.35 19.59
CA LEU A 70 -13.03 -9.47 18.16
C LEU A 70 -12.79 -8.12 17.48
N GLY A 71 -13.45 -7.06 17.93
CA GLY A 71 -13.20 -5.70 17.45
C GLY A 71 -11.78 -5.24 17.74
N VAL A 72 -11.31 -5.42 18.98
CA VAL A 72 -9.92 -5.09 19.36
C VAL A 72 -8.91 -5.92 18.56
N PHE A 73 -9.17 -7.23 18.42
CA PHE A 73 -8.34 -8.10 17.59
C PHE A 73 -8.33 -7.66 16.11
N GLY A 74 -9.48 -7.21 15.59
CA GLY A 74 -9.61 -6.66 14.24
C GLY A 74 -8.79 -5.39 14.04
N VAL A 75 -8.82 -4.45 15.00
CA VAL A 75 -7.97 -3.24 14.96
C VAL A 75 -6.49 -3.62 14.95
N TRP A 76 -6.09 -4.52 15.84
CA TRP A 76 -4.72 -5.02 15.90
C TRP A 76 -4.31 -5.65 14.56
N MET A 77 -5.10 -6.59 14.04
CA MET A 77 -4.82 -7.26 12.77
C MET A 77 -4.73 -6.26 11.60
N GLY A 78 -5.66 -5.31 11.51
CA GLY A 78 -5.67 -4.30 10.45
C GLY A 78 -4.46 -3.36 10.50
N TYR A 79 -3.96 -3.02 11.69
CA TYR A 79 -2.72 -2.26 11.83
C TYR A 79 -1.51 -3.02 11.24
N TYR A 80 -1.35 -4.31 11.57
CA TYR A 80 -0.23 -5.10 11.05
C TYR A 80 -0.37 -5.35 9.55
N LEU A 81 -1.59 -5.52 9.04
CA LEU A 81 -1.87 -5.70 7.62
C LEU A 81 -1.53 -4.44 6.82
N LEU A 82 -1.93 -3.26 7.29
CA LEU A 82 -1.54 -2.02 6.63
C LEU A 82 -0.02 -1.83 6.67
N ARG A 83 0.62 -2.15 7.80
CA ARG A 83 2.08 -2.04 7.92
C ARG A 83 2.81 -2.94 6.94
N THR A 84 2.41 -4.20 6.80
CA THR A 84 3.04 -5.11 5.85
C THR A 84 2.79 -4.68 4.41
N TYR A 85 1.59 -4.17 4.11
CA TYR A 85 1.25 -3.59 2.82
C TYR A 85 2.17 -2.41 2.49
N GLU A 86 2.25 -1.40 3.35
CA GLU A 86 3.11 -0.23 3.11
C GLU A 86 4.59 -0.59 3.00
N GLN A 87 5.07 -1.51 3.84
CA GLN A 87 6.44 -2.02 3.80
C GLN A 87 6.76 -2.73 2.47
N TYR A 88 5.78 -3.46 1.92
CA TYR A 88 5.89 -4.10 0.61
C TYR A 88 5.97 -3.07 -0.52
N TYR A 89 5.07 -2.07 -0.53
CA TYR A 89 5.09 -1.01 -1.56
C TYR A 89 6.33 -0.13 -1.47
N PHE A 90 6.81 0.15 -0.27
CA PHE A 90 8.07 0.88 -0.05
C PHE A 90 9.25 0.12 -0.67
N GLY A 91 9.30 -1.21 -0.52
CA GLY A 91 10.29 -2.06 -1.19
C GLY A 91 10.22 -1.96 -2.70
N ARG A 92 9.02 -2.09 -3.29
CA ARG A 92 8.84 -1.95 -4.74
C ARG A 92 9.24 -0.57 -5.25
N PHE A 93 8.88 0.49 -4.52
CA PHE A 93 9.25 1.85 -4.87
C PHE A 93 10.76 2.03 -4.90
N LYS A 94 11.45 1.53 -3.87
CA LYS A 94 12.92 1.55 -3.81
C LYS A 94 13.54 0.78 -4.98
N TYR A 95 13.02 -0.40 -5.31
CA TYR A 95 13.47 -1.18 -6.46
C TYR A 95 13.36 -0.38 -7.77
N CYS A 96 12.21 0.25 -8.01
CA CYS A 96 12.00 1.06 -9.22
C CYS A 96 13.00 2.21 -9.33
N ILE A 97 13.30 2.89 -8.21
CA ILE A 97 14.31 3.95 -8.17
C ILE A 97 15.71 3.40 -8.46
N ASP A 98 16.10 2.33 -7.77
CA ASP A 98 17.43 1.73 -7.95
C ASP A 98 17.59 1.22 -9.39
N TYR A 99 16.55 0.64 -9.98
CA TYR A 99 16.52 0.22 -11.38
C TYR A 99 16.70 1.40 -12.33
N ALA A 100 15.95 2.48 -12.15
CA ALA A 100 16.05 3.68 -12.99
C ALA A 100 17.41 4.37 -12.86
N LEU A 101 17.98 4.43 -11.66
CA LEU A 101 19.30 5.01 -11.42
C LEU A 101 20.43 4.20 -12.04
N ASN A 102 20.29 2.88 -12.11
CA ASN A 102 21.29 1.98 -12.71
C ASN A 102 21.19 1.92 -14.24
N ARG A 103 20.00 2.18 -14.82
CA ARG A 103 19.76 2.18 -16.27
C ARG A 103 19.43 3.58 -16.81
N LYS A 104 20.35 4.52 -16.61
CA LYS A 104 20.22 5.92 -17.08
C LYS A 104 20.16 6.03 -18.61
N ASP A 105 20.59 5.00 -19.31
CA ASP A 105 20.53 4.84 -20.76
C ASP A 105 19.09 4.64 -21.27
N ILE A 106 18.22 4.01 -20.46
CA ILE A 106 16.82 3.75 -20.82
C ILE A 106 15.92 4.93 -20.45
N PHE A 107 16.19 5.59 -19.33
CA PHE A 107 15.40 6.71 -18.84
C PHE A 107 16.09 8.04 -19.17
N THR A 108 15.88 8.53 -20.40
CA THR A 108 16.28 9.88 -20.78
C THR A 108 15.41 10.90 -20.07
N LYS A 109 16.04 11.80 -19.30
CA LYS A 109 15.37 12.91 -18.63
C LYS A 109 15.05 13.98 -19.67
N GLU A 110 13.96 13.82 -20.40
CA GLU A 110 13.46 14.87 -21.29
C GLU A 110 13.12 16.10 -20.45
N ALA A 111 13.57 17.27 -20.89
CA ALA A 111 13.23 18.52 -20.22
C ALA A 111 11.71 18.74 -20.37
N PRO A 112 11.01 19.18 -19.30
CA PRO A 112 9.60 19.50 -19.42
C PRO A 112 9.40 20.60 -20.47
N MET A 113 8.66 20.28 -21.54
CA MET A 113 8.33 21.24 -22.58
C MET A 113 7.34 22.28 -22.05
N LYS A 114 7.52 23.55 -22.43
CA LYS A 114 6.56 24.61 -22.11
C LYS A 114 5.35 24.47 -23.04
N TYR A 115 4.17 24.86 -22.55
CA TYR A 115 2.96 24.90 -23.39
C TYR A 115 3.06 25.86 -24.58
N SER A 116 3.99 26.83 -24.52
CA SER A 116 4.29 27.75 -25.62
C SER A 116 5.23 27.15 -26.68
N ASP A 117 5.81 25.97 -26.43
CA ASP A 117 6.79 25.40 -27.35
C ASP A 117 6.10 24.99 -28.67
N PRO A 118 6.70 25.29 -29.83
CA PRO A 118 6.08 25.05 -31.13
C PRO A 118 5.66 23.58 -31.36
N GLY A 119 6.37 22.63 -30.77
CA GLY A 119 6.06 21.20 -30.86
C GLY A 119 4.89 20.72 -30.01
N VAL A 120 4.44 21.53 -29.04
CA VAL A 120 3.30 21.21 -28.13
C VAL A 120 2.01 21.87 -28.61
N LEU A 121 2.11 22.94 -29.42
CA LEU A 121 0.96 23.64 -29.98
C LEU A 121 0.18 22.73 -30.94
N ARG A 122 -0.94 22.19 -30.47
CA ARG A 122 -1.89 21.45 -31.30
C ARG A 122 -2.87 22.42 -31.96
N HIS A 123 -3.22 22.16 -33.21
CA HIS A 123 -4.29 22.92 -33.87
C HIS A 123 -5.61 22.73 -33.13
N TRP A 124 -6.22 23.86 -32.75
CA TRP A 124 -7.56 23.89 -32.16
C TRP A 124 -8.59 23.41 -33.18
N ARG A 125 -9.33 22.35 -32.86
CA ARG A 125 -10.45 21.85 -33.66
C ARG A 125 -11.76 22.11 -32.91
N PRO A 126 -12.52 23.16 -33.27
CA PRO A 126 -13.80 23.41 -32.63
C PRO A 126 -14.79 22.29 -32.98
N VAL A 127 -15.53 21.81 -31.98
CA VAL A 127 -16.68 20.93 -32.19
C VAL A 127 -17.80 21.80 -32.79
N ARG A 128 -18.31 21.42 -33.95
CA ARG A 128 -19.50 22.01 -34.59
C ARG A 128 -20.63 21.00 -34.56
#